data_AF-A0A960MWV1-F1
#
_entry.id   AF-A0A960MWV1-F1
#
_cell.length_a   1.000
_cell.length_b   1.000
_cell.length_c   1.000
_cell.angle_alpha   90.00
_cell.angle_beta   90.00
_cell.angle_gamma   90.00
#
_symmetry.space_group_name_H-M   'P 1'
#
loop_
_entity.id
_entity.type
_entity.pdbx_description
1 polymer ?
#
loop_
_entity_poly.entity_id
_entity_poly.type
_entity_poly.pdbx_seq_one_letter_code
_entity_poly.pdbx_strand_id
1 'polypeptide(L)' 'MTLPTDRPTRQPRPISLVDTNTPASDASPVRVGVIGLGFGADVHIPALKHLPETDVVAVC' A
#
# COMPACT_ATOMS: atom_id res chain seq x y z
N MET A 1 -20.34 9.75 -36.35
CA MET A 1 -20.57 9.76 -34.88
C MET A 1 -19.65 8.71 -34.27
N THR A 2 -18.54 9.15 -33.66
CA THR A 2 -18.20 9.09 -32.19
C THR A 2 -17.43 7.80 -31.83
N LEU A 3 -16.24 7.74 -31.23
CA LEU A 3 -15.21 8.64 -30.67
C LEU A 3 -13.88 7.81 -30.66
N PRO A 4 -12.67 8.40 -30.72
CA PRO A 4 -11.43 7.65 -30.50
C PRO A 4 -11.22 7.34 -29.02
N THR A 5 -10.98 6.06 -28.70
CA THR A 5 -10.65 5.57 -27.35
C THR A 5 -9.25 6.05 -26.96
N ASP A 6 -9.17 7.20 -26.31
CA ASP A 6 -7.95 7.74 -25.72
C ASP A 6 -7.63 6.96 -24.44
N ARG A 7 -6.73 5.97 -24.53
CA ARG A 7 -6.25 5.20 -23.38
C ARG A 7 -5.06 5.97 -22.78
N PRO A 8 -5.20 6.64 -21.63
CA PRO A 8 -4.08 7.36 -21.03
C PRO A 8 -2.96 6.36 -20.67
N THR A 9 -1.80 6.54 -21.28
CA THR A 9 -0.56 5.84 -20.95
C THR A 9 -0.10 6.29 -19.58
N ARG A 10 -0.30 5.45 -18.56
CA ARG A 10 0.18 5.74 -17.20
C ARG A 10 1.71 5.63 -17.21
N GLN A 11 2.40 6.77 -17.14
CA GLN A 11 3.85 6.79 -17.02
C GLN A 11 4.26 6.28 -15.62
N PRO A 12 5.10 5.22 -15.51
CA PRO A 12 5.60 4.78 -14.22
C PRO A 12 6.47 5.89 -13.65
N ARG A 13 6.05 6.47 -12.51
CA ARG A 13 6.91 7.40 -11.77
C ARG A 13 7.91 6.59 -10.96
N PRO A 14 9.17 7.04 -10.85
CA PRO A 14 10.14 6.39 -10.00
C PRO A 14 9.63 6.37 -8.56
N ILE A 15 9.70 5.20 -7.93
CA ILE A 15 9.39 5.04 -6.51
C ILE A 15 10.60 5.63 -5.76
N SER A 16 10.38 6.68 -4.98
CA SER A 16 11.43 7.22 -4.11
C SER A 16 11.88 6.12 -3.15
N LEU A 17 13.12 5.65 -3.30
CA LEU A 17 13.74 4.70 -2.40
C LEU A 17 13.94 5.42 -1.07
N VAL A 18 13.16 5.04 -0.05
CA VAL A 18 13.26 5.63 1.28
C VAL A 18 14.52 5.09 1.95
N ASP A 19 15.41 5.98 2.41
CA ASP A 19 16.62 5.60 3.15
C ASP A 19 16.23 4.86 4.44
N THR A 20 16.57 3.58 4.51
CA THR A 20 16.26 2.67 5.64
C THR A 20 17.08 2.94 6.90
N ASN A 21 17.90 3.98 6.91
CA ASN A 21 18.86 4.26 8.00
C ASN A 21 18.47 5.45 8.89
N THR A 22 17.24 5.95 8.77
CA THR A 22 16.72 7.00 9.66
C THR A 22 16.08 6.33 10.89
N PRO A 23 16.51 6.65 12.13
CA PRO A 23 15.79 6.19 13.31
C PRO A 23 14.33 6.70 13.22
N ALA A 24 13.37 5.77 13.32
CA ALA A 24 11.95 6.02 13.19
C ALA A 24 11.50 7.13 14.16
N SER A 25 11.38 8.35 13.66
CA SER A 25 10.94 9.52 14.41
C SER A 25 9.89 10.24 13.57
N ASP A 26 8.65 10.25 14.06
CA ASP A 26 7.47 11.00 13.57
C ASP A 26 6.91 10.72 12.16
N ALA A 27 7.38 9.71 11.44
CA ALA A 27 6.75 9.36 10.16
C ALA A 27 5.33 8.80 10.37
N SER A 28 4.35 9.29 9.61
CA SER A 28 2.99 8.74 9.62
C SER A 28 3.01 7.27 9.17
N PRO A 29 2.20 6.38 9.79
CA PRO A 29 2.16 4.96 9.43
C PRO A 29 1.81 4.72 7.97
N VAL A 30 2.36 3.65 7.40
CA VAL A 30 2.01 3.15 6.07
C VAL A 30 0.59 2.60 6.11
N ARG A 31 -0.29 3.16 5.28
CA ARG A 31 -1.68 2.73 5.17
C ARG A 31 -1.78 1.51 4.25
N VAL A 32 -2.30 0.41 4.79
CA VAL A 32 -2.40 -0.88 4.11
C VAL A 32 -3.87 -1.22 3.82
N GLY A 33 -4.15 -1.60 2.57
CA GLY A 33 -5.40 -2.24 2.18
C GLY A 33 -5.16 -3.72 1.89
N VAL A 34 -5.96 -4.61 2.47
CA VAL A 34 -5.85 -6.06 2.26
C VAL A 34 -6.94 -6.51 1.29
N ILE A 35 -6.54 -7.23 0.23
CA ILE A 35 -7.45 -7.75 -0.79
C ILE A 35 -7.46 -9.28 -0.72
N GLY A 36 -8.64 -9.85 -0.57
CA GLY A 36 -8.88 -11.29 -0.39
C GLY A 36 -8.85 -11.70 1.08
N LEU A 37 -9.85 -12.49 1.50
CA LEU A 37 -10.06 -12.94 2.88
C LEU A 37 -9.70 -14.42 3.11
N GLY A 38 -8.82 -14.96 2.27
CA GLY A 38 -8.33 -16.34 2.43
C GLY A 38 -7.23 -16.44 3.49
N PHE A 39 -6.58 -17.60 3.53
CA PHE A 39 -5.49 -17.91 4.47
C PHE A 39 -4.43 -16.80 4.60
N GLY A 40 -4.07 -16.13 3.50
CA GLY A 40 -3.10 -15.04 3.54
C GLY A 40 -3.54 -13.88 4.44
N ALA A 41 -4.82 -13.51 4.43
CA ALA A 41 -5.34 -12.44 5.29
C ALA A 41 -5.35 -12.82 6.77
N ASP A 42 -5.68 -14.08 7.08
CA ASP A 42 -5.67 -14.60 8.45
C ASP A 42 -4.28 -14.56 9.08
N VAL A 43 -3.23 -14.68 8.27
CA VAL A 43 -1.84 -14.58 8.72
C VAL A 43 -1.36 -13.13 8.75
N HIS A 44 -1.61 -12.36 7.68
CA HIS A 44 -1.00 -11.04 7.51
C HIS A 44 -1.71 -9.92 8.29
N ILE A 45 -3.03 -9.96 8.47
CA ILE A 45 -3.73 -8.91 9.24
C ILE A 45 -3.25 -8.88 10.70
N PRO A 46 -3.16 -10.01 11.43
CA PRO A 46 -2.58 -10.01 12.77
C PRO A 46 -1.12 -9.57 12.79
N ALA A 47 -0.30 -10.01 11.83
CA ALA A 47 1.10 -9.62 11.77
C ALA A 47 1.27 -8.11 11.61
N LEU A 48 0.52 -7.49 10.69
CA LEU A 48 0.55 -6.04 10.45
C LEU A 48 0.15 -5.24 11.70
N LYS A 49 -0.79 -5.74 12.52
CA LYS A 49 -1.20 -5.06 13.77
C LYS A 49 -0.08 -4.98 14.83
N HIS A 50 0.98 -5.77 14.71
CA HIS A 50 2.13 -5.71 15.62
C HIS A 50 3.21 -4.73 15.14
N LEU A 51 3.04 -4.15 13.94
CA LEU A 51 3.98 -3.21 13.35
C LEU A 51 3.46 -1.77 13.55
N PRO A 52 4.02 -0.98 14.49
CA PRO A 52 3.58 0.39 14.76
C PRO A 52 3.71 1.32 13.54
N GLU A 53 4.56 0.97 12.58
CA GLU A 53 4.76 1.68 11.32
C GLU A 53 3.67 1.41 10.28
N THR A 54 2.68 0.56 10.57
CA THR A 54 1.59 0.24 9.63
C THR A 54 0.20 0.46 10.23
N ASP A 55 -0.77 0.78 9.38
CA ASP A 55 -2.18 0.92 9.74
C ASP A 55 -3.06 0.23 8.66
N VAL A 56 -3.82 -0.79 9.06
CA VAL A 56 -4.73 -1.51 8.15
C VAL A 56 -6.04 -0.73 8.05
N VAL A 57 -6.25 -0.06 6.93
CA VAL A 57 -7.36 0.91 6.76
C VAL A 57 -8.52 0.40 5.92
N ALA A 58 -8.34 -0.73 5.24
CA ALA A 58 -9.39 -1.37 4.44
C ALA A 58 -9.12 -2.87 4.32
N VAL A 59 -10.20 -3.65 4.28
CA VAL A 59 -10.19 -5.07 3.99
C VAL A 59 -11.34 -5.37 3.03
N CYS A 60 -11.03 -6.01 1.90
CA CYS A 60 -11.97 -6.25 0.80
C CYS A 60 -11.87 -7.70 0.31
#